data_AF-A0A2A4NBH3-F1
#
_entry.id   AF-A0A2A4NBH3-F1
#
_cell.length_a   1.000
_cell.length_b   1.000
_cell.length_c   1.000
_cell.angle_alpha   90.00
_cell.angle_beta   90.00
_cell.angle_gamma   90.00
#
_symmetry.space_group_name_H-M   'P 1'
#
loop_
_entity.id
_entity.type
_entity.pdbx_description
1 polymer ?
#
loop_
_entity_poly.entity_id
_entity_poly.type
_entity_poly.pdbx_seq_one_letter_code
_entity_poly.pdbx_strand_id
1 'polypeptide(L)'
;MKEKKAFKETGFGKFVNKVIGAVPSIAGDVFEIATSGAPIQTAIAKVGDLLKSNAAPKTKAAELHEELEQYKMTWEKEMYELDIKAFSFEVEDRKRASEQYINTNHEIADKLALSIMNRNIIFIAALIFCQIVITVATVFFLLKIVDDLQTSVTIGTSLGSVIGTAVGTVVGSLLQERNSVVGFHFGSSVERSSV
;
A
#
# COMPACT_ATOMS: atom_id res chain seq x y z
N MET A 1 -6.28 -5.78 -22.55
CA MET A 1 -6.33 -4.51 -21.78
C MET A 1 -7.44 -3.67 -22.37
N LYS A 2 -8.48 -3.28 -21.61
CA LYS A 2 -9.50 -2.35 -22.11
C LYS A 2 -8.84 -0.98 -22.28
N GLU A 3 -8.92 -0.40 -23.47
CA GLU A 3 -8.39 0.93 -23.75
C GLU A 3 -8.92 1.95 -22.72
N LYS A 4 -8.02 2.77 -22.16
CA LYS A 4 -8.41 3.88 -21.29
C LYS A 4 -9.23 4.87 -22.11
N LYS A 5 -10.53 4.96 -21.84
CA LYS A 5 -11.41 5.96 -22.46
C LYS A 5 -10.86 7.36 -22.20
N ALA A 6 -10.91 8.22 -23.20
CA ALA A 6 -10.50 9.61 -23.05
C ALA A 6 -11.36 10.29 -21.97
N PHE A 7 -10.79 11.23 -21.19
CA PHE A 7 -11.48 11.86 -20.06
C PHE A 7 -12.85 12.44 -20.46
N LYS A 8 -12.95 13.04 -21.65
CA LYS A 8 -14.21 13.59 -22.21
C LYS A 8 -15.32 12.55 -22.42
N GLU A 9 -14.96 11.27 -22.51
CA GLU A 9 -15.89 10.16 -22.73
C GLU A 9 -16.31 9.47 -21.43
N THR A 10 -15.62 9.78 -20.32
CA THR A 10 -16.01 9.32 -18.98
C THR A 10 -17.30 10.00 -18.53
N GLY A 11 -18.07 9.35 -17.64
CA GLY A 11 -19.32 9.94 -17.14
C GLY A 11 -19.09 11.28 -16.44
N PHE A 12 -18.00 11.40 -15.67
CA PHE A 12 -17.58 12.66 -15.06
C PHE A 12 -17.16 13.72 -16.10
N GLY A 13 -16.42 13.36 -17.16
CA GLY A 13 -16.08 14.31 -18.22
C GLY A 13 -17.28 14.82 -19.01
N LYS A 14 -18.30 13.98 -19.22
CA LYS A 14 -19.59 14.40 -19.81
C LYS A 14 -20.34 15.35 -18.88
N PHE A 15 -20.34 15.06 -17.57
CA PHE A 15 -20.93 15.91 -16.55
C PHE A 15 -20.25 17.29 -16.49
N VAL A 16 -18.92 17.34 -16.49
CA VAL A 16 -18.13 18.58 -16.52
C VAL A 16 -18.49 19.45 -17.73
N ASN A 17 -18.60 18.86 -18.93
CA ASN A 17 -19.02 19.61 -20.13
C ASN A 17 -20.45 20.16 -20.01
N LYS A 18 -21.36 19.42 -19.37
CA LYS A 18 -22.74 19.85 -19.11
C LYS A 18 -22.77 21.04 -18.14
N VAL A 19 -21.96 21.00 -17.08
CA VAL A 19 -21.82 22.09 -16.11
C VAL A 19 -21.26 23.35 -16.76
N ILE A 20 -20.22 23.22 -17.59
CA ILE A 20 -19.63 24.35 -18.33
C ILE A 20 -20.66 25.04 -19.23
N GLY A 21 -21.52 24.28 -19.92
CA GLY A 21 -22.56 24.82 -20.78
C GLY A 21 -23.74 25.46 -20.03
N ALA A 22 -24.09 24.95 -18.86
CA ALA A 22 -25.23 25.41 -18.08
C ALA A 22 -24.90 26.53 -17.09
N VAL A 23 -23.66 26.57 -16.57
CA VAL A 23 -23.18 27.55 -15.61
C VAL A 23 -21.81 28.08 -16.06
N PRO A 24 -21.78 28.99 -17.06
CA PRO A 24 -20.53 29.51 -17.61
C PRO A 24 -19.65 30.24 -16.58
N SER A 25 -20.25 30.75 -15.50
CA SER A 25 -19.55 31.50 -14.44
C SER A 25 -18.57 30.65 -13.63
N ILE A 26 -18.70 29.32 -13.63
CA ILE A 26 -17.79 28.40 -12.92
C ILE A 26 -17.00 27.51 -13.89
N ALA A 27 -17.09 27.77 -15.20
CA ALA A 27 -16.51 26.90 -16.22
C ALA A 27 -14.98 26.79 -16.11
N GLY A 28 -14.31 27.90 -15.79
CA GLY A 28 -12.85 27.93 -15.58
C GLY A 28 -12.42 27.03 -14.42
N ASP A 29 -13.05 27.23 -13.26
CA ASP A 29 -12.72 26.49 -12.03
C ASP A 29 -13.02 24.99 -12.16
N VAL A 30 -14.16 24.63 -12.78
CA VAL A 30 -14.52 23.22 -13.01
C VAL A 30 -13.55 22.55 -13.99
N PHE A 31 -13.07 23.26 -15.01
CA PHE A 31 -12.09 22.74 -15.96
C PHE A 31 -10.71 22.55 -15.31
N GLU A 32 -10.29 23.49 -14.46
CA GLU A 32 -9.06 23.38 -13.68
C GLU A 32 -9.11 22.18 -12.73
N ILE A 33 -10.21 22.00 -12.00
CA ILE A 33 -10.40 20.84 -11.11
C ILE A 33 -10.36 19.52 -11.89
N ALA A 34 -11.04 19.47 -13.05
CA ALA A 34 -11.07 18.28 -13.91
C ALA A 34 -9.71 17.91 -14.49
N THR A 35 -8.77 18.86 -14.59
CA THR A 35 -7.43 18.66 -15.17
C THR A 35 -6.31 18.62 -14.12
N SER A 36 -6.62 18.91 -12.85
CA SER A 36 -5.65 19.02 -11.73
C SER A 36 -4.92 17.73 -11.32
N GLY A 37 -5.24 16.58 -11.93
CA GLY A 37 -4.66 15.28 -11.55
C GLY A 37 -5.09 14.76 -10.17
N ALA A 38 -5.96 15.47 -9.47
CA ALA A 38 -6.50 15.06 -8.18
C ALA A 38 -7.30 13.75 -8.29
N PRO A 39 -7.37 12.95 -7.22
CA PRO A 39 -8.27 11.78 -7.16
C PRO A 39 -9.71 12.19 -7.52
N ILE A 40 -10.40 11.32 -8.26
CA ILE A 40 -11.71 11.65 -8.84
C ILE A 40 -12.74 12.06 -7.77
N GLN A 41 -12.66 11.49 -6.56
CA GLN A 41 -13.49 11.86 -5.41
C GLN A 41 -13.27 13.33 -5.01
N THR A 42 -12.02 13.76 -4.94
CA THR A 42 -11.66 15.14 -4.61
C THR A 42 -12.13 16.11 -5.69
N ALA A 43 -12.04 15.69 -6.96
CA ALA A 43 -12.54 16.49 -8.08
C ALA A 43 -14.07 16.63 -8.04
N ILE A 44 -14.81 15.55 -7.79
CA ILE A 44 -16.26 15.55 -7.65
C ILE A 44 -16.70 16.46 -6.49
N ALA A 45 -16.06 16.34 -5.32
CA ALA A 45 -16.40 17.16 -4.15
C ALA A 45 -16.22 18.66 -4.41
N LYS A 46 -15.09 19.07 -5.01
CA LYS A 46 -14.82 20.47 -5.32
C LYS A 46 -15.78 21.05 -6.35
N VAL A 47 -16.18 20.27 -7.35
CA VAL A 47 -17.20 20.69 -8.34
C VAL A 47 -18.58 20.82 -7.66
N GLY A 48 -18.92 19.94 -6.72
CA GLY A 48 -20.12 20.05 -5.90
C GLY A 48 -20.14 21.33 -5.06
N ASP A 49 -19.04 21.64 -4.39
CA ASP A 49 -18.90 22.87 -3.60
C ASP A 49 -19.10 24.13 -4.47
N LEU A 50 -18.50 24.17 -5.67
CA LEU A 50 -18.68 25.26 -6.63
C LEU A 50 -20.13 25.41 -7.08
N LEU A 51 -20.80 24.30 -7.39
CA LEU A 51 -22.22 24.29 -7.77
C LEU A 51 -23.11 24.79 -6.62
N LYS A 52 -22.83 24.36 -5.39
CA LYS A 52 -23.56 24.75 -4.19
C LYS A 52 -23.40 26.23 -3.87
N SER A 53 -22.18 26.76 -3.96
CA SER A 53 -21.89 28.18 -3.77
C SER A 53 -22.51 29.07 -4.86
N ASN A 54 -22.79 28.51 -6.05
CA ASN A 54 -23.43 29.20 -7.17
C ASN A 54 -24.92 28.87 -7.35
N ALA A 55 -25.52 28.10 -6.42
CA ALA A 55 -26.92 27.66 -6.53
C ALA A 55 -27.92 28.77 -6.17
N ALA A 56 -27.56 29.70 -5.29
CA ALA A 56 -28.48 30.71 -4.75
C ALA A 56 -29.18 31.62 -5.80
N PRO A 57 -28.58 31.94 -6.97
CA PRO A 57 -29.26 32.70 -8.03
C PRO A 57 -29.73 31.90 -9.26
N LYS A 58 -29.48 30.59 -9.39
CA LYS A 58 -29.77 29.83 -10.63
C LYS A 58 -30.35 28.43 -10.37
N THR A 59 -31.62 28.23 -10.74
CA THR A 59 -32.35 26.93 -10.70
C THR A 59 -31.58 25.77 -11.35
N LYS A 60 -30.86 26.03 -12.45
CA LYS A 60 -30.06 25.01 -13.15
C LYS A 60 -28.82 24.52 -12.38
N ALA A 61 -28.23 25.35 -11.51
CA ALA A 61 -27.07 24.93 -10.72
C ALA A 61 -27.47 23.97 -9.58
N ALA A 62 -28.67 24.15 -9.03
CA ALA A 62 -29.25 23.23 -8.05
C ALA A 62 -29.57 21.86 -8.64
N GLU A 63 -30.19 21.81 -9.84
CA GLU A 63 -30.47 20.56 -10.56
C GLU A 63 -29.19 19.76 -10.87
N LEU A 64 -28.12 20.46 -11.31
CA LEU A 64 -26.83 19.84 -11.60
C LEU A 64 -26.10 19.35 -10.34
N HIS A 65 -26.31 20.01 -9.20
CA HIS A 65 -25.78 19.54 -7.92
C HIS A 65 -26.46 18.22 -7.50
N GLU A 66 -27.78 18.11 -7.68
CA GLU A 66 -28.51 16.88 -7.37
C GLU A 66 -28.10 15.71 -8.28
N GLU A 67 -27.90 15.96 -9.58
CA GLU A 67 -27.37 14.98 -10.53
C GLU A 67 -25.94 14.53 -10.18
N LEU A 68 -25.10 15.45 -9.68
CA LEU A 68 -23.74 15.12 -9.22
C LEU A 68 -23.74 14.22 -7.99
N GLU A 69 -24.62 14.48 -7.02
CA GLU A 69 -24.76 13.65 -5.82
C GLU A 69 -25.24 12.23 -6.18
N GLN A 70 -26.16 12.09 -7.12
CA GLN A 70 -26.56 10.77 -7.63
C GLN A 70 -25.41 10.04 -8.33
N TYR A 71 -24.59 10.75 -9.08
CA TYR A 71 -23.40 10.18 -9.71
C TYR A 71 -22.36 9.74 -8.67
N LYS A 72 -22.15 10.55 -7.64
CA LYS A 72 -21.27 10.24 -6.51
C LYS A 72 -21.74 8.99 -5.76
N MET A 73 -23.02 8.89 -5.41
CA MET A 73 -23.59 7.70 -4.74
C MET A 73 -23.44 6.44 -5.59
N THR A 74 -23.66 6.54 -6.90
CA THR A 74 -23.49 5.40 -7.82
C THR A 74 -22.04 4.95 -7.87
N TRP A 75 -21.11 5.90 -7.96
CA TRP A 75 -19.68 5.62 -7.98
C TRP A 75 -19.18 5.00 -6.66
N GLU A 76 -19.65 5.52 -5.52
CA GLU A 76 -19.34 4.95 -4.20
C GLU A 76 -19.84 3.51 -4.10
N LYS A 77 -21.06 3.23 -4.57
CA LYS A 77 -21.61 1.87 -4.61
C LYS A 77 -20.76 0.92 -5.48
N GLU A 78 -20.37 1.35 -6.68
CA GLU A 78 -19.50 0.55 -7.55
C GLU A 78 -18.14 0.26 -6.91
N MET A 79 -17.61 1.22 -6.13
CA MET A 79 -16.35 1.01 -5.41
C MET A 79 -16.49 0.02 -4.25
N TYR A 80 -17.56 0.13 -3.46
CA TYR A 80 -17.84 -0.86 -2.42
C TYR A 80 -18.05 -2.26 -3.00
N GLU A 81 -18.73 -2.40 -4.15
CA GLU A 81 -18.89 -3.69 -4.82
C GLU A 81 -17.55 -4.29 -5.26
N LEU A 82 -16.63 -3.46 -5.75
CA LEU A 82 -15.28 -3.89 -6.12
C LEU A 82 -14.44 -4.29 -4.91
N ASP A 83 -14.53 -3.55 -3.81
CA ASP A 83 -13.84 -3.87 -2.56
C ASP A 83 -14.36 -5.18 -1.95
N ILE A 84 -15.68 -5.37 -1.91
CA ILE A 84 -16.30 -6.62 -1.46
C ILE A 84 -15.84 -7.79 -2.34
N LYS A 85 -15.75 -7.59 -3.65
CA LYS A 85 -15.28 -8.62 -4.58
C LYS A 85 -13.79 -8.94 -4.40
N ALA A 86 -12.95 -7.93 -4.16
CA ALA A 86 -11.55 -8.14 -3.85
C ALA A 86 -11.39 -8.92 -2.53
N PHE A 87 -12.16 -8.56 -1.52
CA PHE A 87 -12.22 -9.28 -0.25
C PHE A 87 -12.70 -10.72 -0.42
N SER A 88 -13.75 -10.98 -1.21
CA SER A 88 -14.23 -12.33 -1.46
C SER A 88 -13.19 -13.20 -2.17
N PHE A 89 -12.44 -12.62 -3.12
CA PHE A 89 -11.33 -13.32 -3.76
C PHE A 89 -10.21 -13.67 -2.77
N GLU A 90 -9.86 -12.75 -1.87
CA GLU A 90 -8.85 -13.01 -0.84
C GLU A 90 -9.28 -14.14 0.10
N VAL A 91 -10.56 -14.13 0.52
CA VAL A 91 -11.12 -15.18 1.38
C VAL A 91 -11.16 -16.53 0.66
N GLU A 92 -11.57 -16.55 -0.61
CA GLU A 92 -11.56 -17.78 -1.43
C GLU A 92 -10.15 -18.34 -1.63
N ASP A 93 -9.16 -17.48 -1.85
CA ASP A 93 -7.78 -17.91 -2.04
C ASP A 93 -7.18 -18.51 -0.75
N ARG A 94 -7.46 -17.89 0.40
CA ARG A 94 -7.13 -18.45 1.72
C ARG A 94 -7.82 -19.78 1.97
N LYS A 95 -9.10 -19.90 1.61
CA LYS A 95 -9.87 -21.15 1.77
C LYS A 95 -9.31 -22.25 0.87
N ARG A 96 -8.98 -21.93 -0.38
CA ARG A 96 -8.39 -22.87 -1.34
C ARG A 96 -6.99 -23.32 -0.93
N ALA A 97 -6.17 -22.42 -0.38
CA ALA A 97 -4.87 -22.74 0.20
C ALA A 97 -5.03 -23.68 1.41
N SER A 98 -5.98 -23.40 2.30
CA SER A 98 -6.32 -24.27 3.42
C SER A 98 -6.83 -25.64 2.96
N GLU A 99 -7.67 -25.71 1.93
CA GLU A 99 -8.17 -26.97 1.37
C GLU A 99 -7.08 -27.76 0.67
N GLN A 100 -6.13 -27.10 -0.02
CA GLN A 100 -4.95 -27.76 -0.57
C GLN A 100 -4.04 -28.31 0.53
N TYR A 101 -3.89 -27.59 1.64
CA TYR A 101 -3.16 -28.07 2.81
C TYR A 101 -3.84 -29.28 3.43
N ILE A 102 -5.18 -29.31 3.49
CA ILE A 102 -5.96 -30.44 4.02
C ILE A 102 -5.90 -31.66 3.08
N ASN A 103 -5.95 -31.45 1.77
CA ASN A 103 -6.14 -32.53 0.78
C ASN A 103 -4.84 -33.02 0.12
N THR A 104 -3.69 -32.40 0.38
CA THR A 104 -2.39 -32.77 -0.21
C THR A 104 -1.39 -33.13 0.88
N ASN A 105 -0.58 -34.16 0.66
CA ASN A 105 0.47 -34.69 1.54
C ASN A 105 1.13 -33.61 2.45
N HIS A 106 0.66 -33.54 3.71
CA HIS A 106 1.09 -32.58 4.72
C HIS A 106 2.61 -32.55 4.91
N GLU A 107 3.27 -33.70 4.75
CA GLU A 107 4.72 -33.81 4.94
C GLU A 107 5.54 -32.94 4.00
N ILE A 108 5.09 -32.69 2.77
CA ILE A 108 5.85 -31.89 1.79
C ILE A 108 5.64 -30.40 2.07
N ALA A 109 4.42 -30.00 2.41
CA ALA A 109 4.09 -28.62 2.79
C ALA A 109 4.80 -28.22 4.08
N ASP A 110 4.79 -29.09 5.10
CA ASP A 110 5.47 -28.88 6.37
C ASP A 110 6.99 -28.83 6.21
N LYS A 111 7.57 -29.71 5.38
CA LYS A 111 9.01 -29.67 5.07
C LYS A 111 9.41 -28.40 4.34
N LEU A 112 8.59 -27.89 3.42
CA LEU A 112 8.86 -26.64 2.72
C LEU A 112 8.76 -25.44 3.66
N ALA A 113 7.71 -25.39 4.49
CA ALA A 113 7.52 -24.33 5.49
C ALA A 113 8.66 -24.31 6.52
N LEU A 114 9.04 -25.47 7.05
CA LEU A 114 10.17 -25.61 7.98
C LEU A 114 11.50 -25.23 7.32
N SER A 115 11.71 -25.58 6.04
CA SER A 115 12.93 -25.23 5.30
C SER A 115 13.05 -23.71 5.13
N ILE A 116 11.96 -23.04 4.74
CA ILE A 116 11.95 -21.58 4.57
C ILE A 116 12.10 -20.87 5.93
N MET A 117 11.42 -21.35 6.97
CA MET A 117 11.53 -20.79 8.32
C MET A 117 12.95 -20.90 8.89
N ASN A 118 13.58 -22.08 8.81
CA ASN A 118 14.93 -22.28 9.33
C ASN A 118 15.96 -21.51 8.50
N ARG A 119 15.82 -21.48 7.17
CA ARG A 119 16.73 -20.77 6.29
C ARG A 119 16.70 -19.25 6.54
N ASN A 120 15.53 -18.66 6.72
CA ASN A 120 15.40 -17.22 6.99
C ASN A 120 15.99 -16.84 8.37
N ILE A 121 15.83 -17.67 9.41
CA ILE A 121 16.47 -17.44 10.73
C ILE A 121 18.00 -17.51 10.62
N ILE A 122 18.53 -18.47 9.89
CA ILE A 122 19.99 -18.59 9.68
C ILE A 122 20.54 -17.37 8.94
N PHE A 123 19.85 -16.89 7.90
CA PHE A 123 20.25 -15.68 7.19
C PHE A 123 20.20 -14.44 8.07
N ILE A 124 19.14 -14.27 8.89
CA ILE A 124 19.04 -13.16 9.84
C ILE A 124 20.21 -13.21 10.84
N ALA A 125 20.49 -14.38 11.43
CA ALA A 125 21.59 -14.54 12.36
C ALA A 125 22.96 -14.25 11.71
N ALA A 126 23.18 -14.72 10.48
CA ALA A 126 24.41 -14.46 9.73
C ALA A 126 24.59 -12.98 9.39
N LEU A 127 23.52 -12.28 9.01
CA LEU A 127 23.57 -10.85 8.70
C LEU A 127 23.87 -10.00 9.95
N ILE A 128 23.25 -10.32 11.10
CA ILE A 128 23.54 -9.65 12.37
C ILE A 128 24.99 -9.93 12.80
N PHE A 129 25.46 -11.16 12.65
CA PHE A 129 26.84 -11.51 12.96
C PHE A 129 27.83 -10.76 12.08
N CYS A 130 27.58 -10.70 10.76
CA CYS A 130 28.39 -9.94 9.81
C CYS A 130 28.45 -8.44 10.19
N GLN A 131 27.32 -7.86 10.59
CA GLN A 131 27.23 -6.48 11.06
C GLN A 131 28.13 -6.21 12.27
N ILE A 132 28.11 -7.10 13.27
CA ILE A 132 28.96 -6.98 14.46
C ILE A 132 30.44 -7.07 14.07
N VAL A 133 30.80 -8.04 13.24
CA VAL A 133 32.19 -8.23 12.79
C VAL A 133 32.71 -7.00 12.04
N ILE A 134 31.93 -6.43 11.13
CA ILE A 134 32.32 -5.22 10.38
C ILE A 134 32.48 -4.03 11.33
N THR A 135 31.56 -3.86 12.28
CA THR A 135 31.63 -2.75 13.26
C THR A 135 32.88 -2.88 14.14
N VAL A 136 33.21 -4.07 14.63
CA VAL A 136 34.41 -4.30 15.43
C VAL A 136 35.68 -4.11 14.58
N ALA A 137 35.70 -4.64 13.36
CA ALA A 137 36.85 -4.53 12.46
C ALA A 137 37.15 -3.08 12.07
N THR A 138 36.11 -2.27 11.81
CA THR A 138 36.26 -0.85 11.48
C THR A 138 36.80 -0.05 12.67
N VAL A 139 36.29 -0.28 13.88
CA VAL A 139 36.84 0.34 15.11
C VAL A 139 38.31 -0.05 15.30
N PHE A 140 38.65 -1.32 15.15
CA PHE A 140 40.03 -1.80 15.32
C PHE A 140 40.99 -1.25 14.25
N PHE A 141 40.52 -1.09 13.02
CA PHE A 141 41.29 -0.46 11.95
C PHE A 141 41.50 1.03 12.22
N LEU A 142 40.46 1.75 12.65
CA LEU A 142 40.54 3.18 12.95
C LEU A 142 41.45 3.47 14.14
N LEU A 143 41.52 2.59 15.14
CA LEU A 143 42.48 2.67 16.25
C LEU A 143 43.94 2.65 15.81
N LYS A 144 44.25 2.13 14.61
CA LYS A 144 45.62 2.17 14.05
C LYS A 144 45.95 3.49 13.35
N ILE A 145 44.94 4.32 13.09
CA ILE A 145 45.06 5.58 12.34
C ILE A 145 44.85 6.78 13.26
N VAL A 146 43.93 6.63 14.22
CA VAL A 146 43.53 7.65 15.18
C VAL A 146 43.84 7.12 16.57
N ASP A 147 44.80 7.75 17.26
CA ASP A 147 45.24 7.35 18.60
C ASP A 147 44.17 7.58 19.69
N ASP A 148 43.10 8.32 19.36
CA ASP A 148 41.96 8.50 20.24
C ASP A 148 40.90 7.39 20.08
N LEU A 149 40.68 6.64 21.17
CA LEU A 149 39.70 5.57 21.26
C LEU A 149 38.27 6.09 21.08
N GLN A 150 37.96 7.26 21.65
CA GLN A 150 36.59 7.77 21.63
C GLN A 150 36.17 8.16 20.20
N THR A 151 37.04 8.87 19.48
CA THR A 151 36.84 9.23 18.08
C THR A 151 36.74 7.99 17.18
N SER A 152 37.60 6.99 17.38
CA SER A 152 37.58 5.73 16.62
C SER A 152 36.27 4.95 16.81
N VAL A 153 35.74 4.90 18.03
CA VAL A 153 34.46 4.27 18.34
C VAL A 153 33.30 5.05 17.71
N THR A 154 33.30 6.38 17.77
CA THR A 154 32.24 7.20 17.15
C THR A 154 32.19 7.00 15.64
N ILE A 155 33.34 7.02 14.96
CA ILE A 155 33.38 6.80 13.51
C ILE A 155 32.99 5.35 13.17
N GLY A 156 33.54 4.36 13.88
CA GLY A 156 33.20 2.95 13.64
C GLY A 156 31.73 2.62 13.87
N THR A 157 31.11 3.18 14.92
CA THR A 157 29.67 3.00 15.18
C THR A 157 28.81 3.73 14.15
N SER A 158 29.22 4.91 13.65
CA SER A 158 28.52 5.61 12.57
C SER A 158 28.51 4.81 11.25
N LEU A 159 29.65 4.24 10.85
CA LEU A 159 29.73 3.35 9.68
C LEU A 159 28.94 2.06 9.91
N GLY A 160 29.03 1.51 11.11
CA GLY A 160 28.19 0.41 11.56
C GLY A 160 26.70 0.72 11.38
N SER A 161 26.22 1.90 11.77
CA SER A 161 24.79 2.26 11.69
C SER A 161 24.23 2.30 10.28
N VAL A 162 25.03 2.71 9.28
CA VAL A 162 24.63 2.72 7.87
C VAL A 162 24.41 1.29 7.38
N ILE A 163 25.37 0.40 7.67
CA ILE A 163 25.25 -1.02 7.31
C ILE A 163 24.14 -1.69 8.11
N GLY A 164 23.98 -1.32 9.39
CA GLY A 164 22.92 -1.80 10.27
C GLY A 164 21.52 -1.44 9.76
N THR A 165 21.38 -0.28 9.12
CA THR A 165 20.12 0.11 8.47
C THR A 165 19.81 -0.78 7.27
N ALA A 166 20.79 -1.02 6.39
CA ALA A 166 20.64 -1.91 5.24
C ALA A 166 20.34 -3.37 5.67
N VAL A 167 21.08 -3.87 6.65
CA VAL A 167 20.82 -5.19 7.26
C VAL A 167 19.43 -5.23 7.90
N GLY A 168 19.03 -4.18 8.61
CA GLY A 168 17.71 -4.06 9.22
C GLY A 168 16.57 -4.13 8.20
N THR A 169 16.72 -3.49 7.03
CA THR A 169 15.75 -3.59 5.93
C THR A 169 15.62 -5.02 5.42
N VAL A 170 16.75 -5.70 5.17
CA VAL A 170 16.75 -7.09 4.68
C VAL A 170 16.17 -8.04 5.74
N VAL A 171 16.53 -7.88 7.01
CA VAL A 171 15.97 -8.65 8.13
C VAL A 171 14.47 -8.41 8.25
N GLY A 172 14.00 -7.17 8.10
CA GLY A 172 12.58 -6.83 8.09
C GLY A 172 11.84 -7.55 6.96
N SER A 173 12.37 -7.55 5.74
CA SER A 173 11.79 -8.28 4.62
C SER A 173 11.74 -9.80 4.86
N LEU A 174 12.81 -10.40 5.40
CA LEU A 174 12.87 -11.84 5.71
C LEU A 174 11.89 -12.24 6.84
N LEU A 175 11.68 -11.36 7.82
CA LEU A 175 10.68 -11.55 8.89
C LEU A 175 9.26 -11.42 8.35
N GLN A 176 9.02 -10.48 7.44
CA GLN A 176 7.72 -10.32 6.78
C GLN A 176 7.38 -11.52 5.90
N GLU A 177 8.34 -12.02 5.11
CA GLU A 177 8.20 -13.26 4.34
C GLU A 177 7.84 -14.44 5.25
N ARG A 178 8.54 -14.59 6.38
CA ARG A 178 8.24 -15.63 7.37
C ARG A 178 6.83 -15.51 7.92
N ASN A 179 6.40 -14.32 8.33
CA ASN A 179 5.06 -14.11 8.89
C ASN A 179 3.96 -14.37 7.83
N SER A 180 4.21 -14.02 6.56
CA SER A 180 3.30 -14.33 5.46
C SER A 180 3.20 -15.83 5.19
N VAL A 181 4.33 -16.55 5.16
CA VAL A 181 4.36 -18.00 4.94
C VAL A 181 3.70 -18.73 6.11
N VAL A 182 3.93 -18.29 7.35
CA VAL A 182 3.28 -18.86 8.55
C VAL A 182 1.77 -18.59 8.52
N GLY A 183 1.33 -17.38 8.16
CA GLY A 183 -0.09 -17.06 8.05
C GLY A 183 -0.80 -17.80 6.91
N PHE A 184 -0.10 -18.09 5.82
CA PHE A 184 -0.62 -18.81 4.66
C PHE A 184 -0.71 -20.34 4.89
N HIS A 185 0.31 -20.95 5.48
CA HIS A 185 0.33 -22.41 5.73
C HIS A 185 -0.32 -22.83 7.05
N PHE A 186 -0.31 -21.98 8.08
CA PHE A 186 -0.85 -22.31 9.41
C PHE A 186 -2.08 -21.47 9.80
N GLY A 187 -2.75 -20.86 8.80
CA GLY A 187 -3.96 -20.06 9.00
C GLY A 187 -4.98 -20.74 9.92
N SER A 188 -5.13 -20.17 11.12
CA SER A 188 -6.00 -20.57 12.26
C SER A 188 -5.58 -21.77 13.14
N SER A 189 -4.60 -22.60 12.76
CA SER A 189 -4.26 -23.78 13.59
C SER A 189 -3.38 -23.47 14.80
N VAL A 190 -2.57 -22.41 14.74
CA VAL A 190 -1.73 -21.95 15.87
C VAL A 190 -2.49 -21.01 16.82
N GLU A 191 -3.50 -20.29 16.32
CA GLU A 191 -4.27 -19.32 17.12
C GLU A 191 -5.25 -20.01 18.09
N ARG A 192 -5.55 -21.31 17.89
CA ARG A 192 -6.41 -22.12 18.78
C ARG A 192 -5.66 -22.92 19.84
N SER A 193 -4.32 -22.98 19.83
CA SER A 193 -3.58 -23.75 20.85
C SER A 193 -3.17 -22.93 22.08
N SER A 194 -3.63 -21.68 22.18
CA SER A 194 -3.34 -20.77 23.30
C SER A 194 -4.59 -20.35 24.09
N VAL A 195 -5.64 -21.18 24.09
CA VAL A 195 -6.77 -21.08 25.04
C VAL A 195 -6.80 -22.34 25.89
#